data_AF-A0A6A7G962-F1
#
_entry.id   AF-A0A6A7G962-F1
#
_cell.length_a   1.000
_cell.length_b   1.000
_cell.length_c   1.000
_cell.angle_alpha   90.00
_cell.angle_beta   90.00
_cell.angle_gamma   90.00
#
_symmetry.space_group_name_H-M   'P 1'
#
loop_
_entity.id
_entity.type
_entity.pdbx_description
1 polymer ?
#
loop_
_entity_poly.entity_id
_entity_poly.type
_entity_poly.pdbx_seq_one_letter_code
_entity_poly.pdbx_strand_id
1 'polypeptide(L)'
;LVKMVGRVPVFTLAAILNAACIVIMFTWTPNPNNLAMFFLVPALWGIADAVWQTQINALYGVIFPGEAEAAFSNYRLWDSLGFIINYTTHSAICNIFKLHILVGFLVVGMLGYYIVELTEKKNWLPKDRTGNVKPIDRICSKNN
;
A
#
# COMPACT_ATOMS: atom_id res chain seq x y z
N LEU A 1 9.88 -10.89 11.52
CA LEU A 1 8.63 -11.46 10.94
C LEU A 1 8.64 -11.46 9.41
N VAL A 2 8.84 -10.31 8.74
CA VAL A 2 8.93 -10.21 7.27
C VAL A 2 10.03 -11.11 6.66
N LYS A 3 11.18 -11.23 7.34
CA LYS A 3 12.28 -12.15 6.95
C LYS A 3 11.91 -13.64 7.03
N MET A 4 10.88 -14.03 7.77
CA MET A 4 10.48 -15.43 7.97
C MET A 4 9.17 -15.81 7.27
N VAL A 5 8.24 -14.86 7.07
CA VAL A 5 6.91 -15.11 6.51
C VAL A 5 6.81 -14.69 5.03
N GLY A 6 7.75 -13.87 4.54
CA GLY A 6 7.66 -13.23 3.23
C GLY A 6 6.81 -11.96 3.28
N ARG A 7 7.00 -11.07 2.30
CA ARG A 7 6.25 -9.80 2.18
C ARG A 7 4.78 -10.02 1.80
N VAL A 8 4.52 -10.98 0.91
CA VAL A 8 3.19 -11.23 0.33
C VAL A 8 2.12 -11.54 1.40
N PRO A 9 2.33 -12.47 2.36
CA PRO A 9 1.28 -12.81 3.33
C PRO A 9 0.91 -11.65 4.26
N VAL A 10 1.89 -10.79 4.58
CA VAL A 10 1.68 -9.62 5.45
C VAL A 10 0.82 -8.57 4.74
N PHE A 11 1.11 -8.29 3.47
CA PHE A 11 0.29 -7.39 2.64
C PHE A 11 -1.13 -7.94 2.45
N THR A 12 -1.27 -9.24 2.17
CA THR A 12 -2.60 -9.83 2.01
C THR A 12 -3.41 -9.79 3.29
N LEU A 13 -2.79 -10.00 4.45
CA LEU A 13 -3.47 -9.95 5.73
C LEU A 13 -3.93 -8.52 6.06
N ALA A 14 -3.11 -7.50 5.79
CA ALA A 14 -3.50 -6.10 5.93
C ALA A 14 -4.67 -5.73 5.00
N ALA A 15 -4.68 -6.24 3.76
CA ALA A 15 -5.78 -6.05 2.82
C ALA A 15 -7.07 -6.70 3.28
N ILE A 16 -7.01 -7.94 3.81
CA ILE A 16 -8.16 -8.64 4.37
C ILE A 16 -8.72 -7.88 5.59
N LEU A 17 -7.85 -7.40 6.48
CA LEU A 17 -8.27 -6.60 7.63
C LEU A 17 -8.97 -5.30 7.21
N ASN A 18 -8.41 -4.56 6.26
CA ASN A 18 -9.07 -3.36 5.73
C ASN A 18 -10.39 -3.69 5.03
N ALA A 19 -10.44 -4.76 4.22
CA ALA A 19 -11.68 -5.19 3.58
C ALA A 19 -12.76 -5.53 4.62
N ALA A 20 -12.40 -6.24 5.69
CA ALA A 20 -13.31 -6.55 6.80
C ALA A 20 -13.83 -5.27 7.48
N CYS A 21 -12.95 -4.31 7.76
CA CYS A 21 -13.36 -3.00 8.30
C CYS A 21 -14.31 -2.25 7.36
N ILE A 22 -14.06 -2.26 6.05
CA ILE A 22 -14.93 -1.61 5.06
C ILE A 22 -16.31 -2.29 5.04
N VAL A 23 -16.37 -3.62 5.06
CA VAL A 23 -17.64 -4.37 5.12
C VAL A 23 -18.42 -4.04 6.39
N ILE A 24 -17.75 -3.91 7.53
CA ILE A 24 -18.37 -3.46 8.78
C ILE A 24 -18.93 -2.04 8.60
N MET A 25 -18.18 -1.11 8.00
CA MET A 25 -18.66 0.26 7.74
C MET A 25 -19.84 0.32 6.74
N PHE A 26 -19.96 -0.65 5.83
CA PHE A 26 -21.12 -0.75 4.93
C PHE A 26 -22.38 -1.28 5.61
N THR A 27 -22.22 -2.22 6.54
CA THR A 27 -23.34 -2.94 7.17
C THR A 27 -23.80 -2.30 8.47
N TRP A 28 -22.92 -1.59 9.16
CA TRP A 28 -23.21 -0.97 10.45
C TRP A 28 -23.55 0.51 10.32
N THR A 29 -24.73 0.89 10.77
CA THR A 29 -25.13 2.28 10.95
C THR A 29 -24.72 2.77 12.34
N PRO A 30 -24.03 3.92 12.46
CA PRO A 30 -23.57 4.42 13.75
C PRO A 30 -24.74 4.69 14.69
N ASN A 31 -24.80 3.94 15.78
CA ASN A 31 -25.81 4.09 16.83
C ASN A 31 -25.12 4.47 18.15
N PRO A 32 -25.54 5.55 18.84
CA PRO A 32 -24.91 6.02 20.07
C PRO A 32 -24.88 4.99 21.20
N ASN A 33 -25.73 3.96 21.18
CA ASN A 33 -25.73 2.89 22.18
C ASN A 33 -24.61 1.85 22.01
N ASN A 34 -23.87 1.86 20.89
CA ASN A 34 -22.82 0.88 20.61
C ASN A 34 -21.44 1.54 20.52
N LEU A 35 -20.96 2.03 21.66
CA LEU A 35 -19.65 2.69 21.81
C LEU A 35 -18.48 1.76 21.45
N ALA A 36 -18.63 0.44 21.61
CA ALA A 36 -17.57 -0.51 21.33
C ALA A 36 -17.10 -0.47 19.86
N MET A 37 -18.05 -0.41 18.91
CA MET A 37 -17.73 -0.33 17.48
C MET A 37 -17.00 0.96 17.09
N PHE A 38 -17.28 2.07 17.78
CA PHE A 38 -16.58 3.34 17.56
C PHE A 38 -15.10 3.29 17.93
N PHE A 39 -14.68 2.41 18.83
CA PHE A 39 -13.26 2.24 19.19
C PHE A 39 -12.59 1.11 18.41
N LEU A 40 -13.30 -0.01 18.19
CA LEU A 40 -12.72 -1.19 17.55
C LEU A 40 -12.42 -0.95 16.07
N VAL A 41 -13.32 -0.32 15.32
CA VAL A 41 -13.14 -0.15 13.88
C VAL A 41 -11.94 0.76 13.57
N PRO A 42 -11.77 1.95 14.19
CA PRO A 42 -10.58 2.77 13.99
C PRO A 42 -9.30 2.12 14.53
N ALA A 43 -9.37 1.36 15.62
CA ALA A 43 -8.20 0.65 16.14
C ALA A 43 -7.71 -0.41 15.14
N LEU A 44 -8.61 -1.22 14.59
CA LEU A 44 -8.28 -2.21 13.55
C LEU A 44 -7.78 -1.54 12.27
N TRP A 45 -8.40 -0.43 11.87
CA TRP A 45 -7.95 0.37 10.74
C TRP A 45 -6.52 0.88 10.93
N GLY A 46 -6.21 1.45 12.10
CA GLY A 46 -4.88 1.96 12.42
C GLY A 46 -3.81 0.86 12.44
N ILE A 47 -4.15 -0.35 12.90
CA ILE A 47 -3.24 -1.51 12.84
C ILE A 47 -2.92 -1.86 11.38
N ALA A 48 -3.94 -1.92 10.51
CA ALA A 48 -3.73 -2.19 9.09
C ALA A 48 -2.89 -1.10 8.44
N ASP A 49 -3.18 0.18 8.70
CA ASP A 49 -2.43 1.33 8.16
C ASP A 49 -0.95 1.31 8.56
N ALA A 50 -0.65 0.98 9.82
CA ALA A 50 0.72 0.80 10.29
C ALA A 50 1.47 -0.31 9.52
N VAL A 51 0.78 -1.39 9.16
CA VAL A 51 1.36 -2.45 8.33
C VAL A 51 1.64 -1.91 6.92
N TRP A 52 0.69 -1.24 6.28
CA TRP A 52 0.89 -0.65 4.94
C TRP A 52 2.10 0.28 4.90
N GLN A 53 2.18 1.23 5.83
CA GLN A 53 3.26 2.21 5.85
C GLN A 53 4.62 1.53 6.05
N THR A 54 4.73 0.56 6.96
CA THR A 54 6.02 -0.13 7.19
C THR A 54 6.41 -1.03 6.02
N GLN A 55 5.47 -1.77 5.45
CA GLN A 55 5.75 -2.72 4.38
C GLN A 55 6.01 -2.04 3.04
N ILE A 56 5.27 -0.97 2.70
CA ILE A 56 5.51 -0.20 1.47
C ILE A 56 6.89 0.46 1.53
N ASN A 57 7.24 1.07 2.66
CA ASN A 57 8.56 1.67 2.80
C ASN A 57 9.68 0.63 2.66
N ALA A 58 9.51 -0.56 3.24
CA ALA A 58 10.46 -1.66 3.08
C ALA A 58 10.54 -2.20 1.64
N LEU A 59 9.40 -2.26 0.93
CA LEU A 59 9.32 -2.67 -0.48
C LEU A 59 10.16 -1.75 -1.36
N TYR A 60 9.94 -0.44 -1.27
CA TYR A 60 10.66 0.55 -2.07
C TYR A 60 12.17 0.51 -1.82
N GLY A 61 12.60 0.32 -0.57
CA GLY A 61 14.02 0.18 -0.22
C GLY A 61 14.69 -1.07 -0.81
N VAL A 62 13.93 -2.16 -1.06
CA VAL A 62 14.46 -3.39 -1.66
C VAL A 62 14.44 -3.36 -3.19
N ILE A 63 13.40 -2.76 -3.80
CA ILE A 63 13.26 -2.72 -5.26
C ILE A 63 14.28 -1.78 -5.91
N PHE A 64 14.60 -0.64 -5.28
CA PHE A 64 15.47 0.39 -5.85
C PHE A 64 16.77 0.58 -5.05
N PRO A 65 17.69 -0.41 -5.04
CA PRO A 65 18.96 -0.24 -4.35
C PRO A 65 19.81 0.82 -5.07
N GLY A 66 20.21 1.86 -4.33
CA GLY A 66 21.03 2.98 -4.85
C GLY A 66 20.25 4.21 -5.30
N GLU A 67 18.97 4.05 -5.69
CA GLU A 67 18.07 5.15 -6.11
C GLU A 67 16.84 5.27 -5.17
N ALA A 68 16.99 4.77 -3.94
CA ALA A 68 15.89 4.70 -2.98
C ALA A 68 15.36 6.11 -2.63
N GLU A 69 16.24 7.11 -2.54
CA GLU A 69 15.84 8.49 -2.21
C GLU A 69 14.86 9.06 -3.23
N ALA A 70 15.16 8.96 -4.52
CA ALA A 70 14.27 9.42 -5.59
C ALA A 70 12.93 8.67 -5.60
N ALA A 71 12.97 7.34 -5.38
CA ALA A 71 11.78 6.52 -5.32
C ALA A 71 10.90 6.86 -4.10
N PHE A 72 11.50 7.08 -2.93
CA PHE A 72 10.81 7.51 -1.70
C PHE A 72 10.22 8.91 -1.84
N SER A 73 10.94 9.86 -2.43
CA SER A 73 10.43 11.21 -2.68
C SER A 73 9.21 11.18 -3.59
N ASN A 74 9.24 10.38 -4.67
CA ASN A 74 8.09 10.23 -5.56
C ASN A 74 6.91 9.56 -4.86
N TYR A 75 7.14 8.50 -4.07
CA TYR A 75 6.10 7.87 -3.25
C TYR A 75 5.43 8.89 -2.31
N ARG A 76 6.21 9.68 -1.58
CA ARG A 76 5.70 10.67 -0.63
C ARG A 76 4.93 11.80 -1.32
N LEU A 77 5.32 12.16 -2.53
CA LEU A 77 4.59 13.11 -3.36
C LEU A 77 3.19 12.58 -3.69
N TRP A 78 3.09 11.33 -4.16
CA TRP A 78 1.81 10.69 -4.47
C TRP A 78 0.91 10.51 -3.24
N ASP A 79 1.49 10.12 -2.11
CA ASP A 79 0.81 10.06 -0.80
C ASP A 79 0.18 11.41 -0.44
N SER A 80 0.96 12.49 -0.56
CA SER A 80 0.50 13.86 -0.27
C SER A 80 -0.60 14.33 -1.22
N LEU A 81 -0.50 14.02 -2.52
CA LEU A 81 -1.54 14.33 -3.50
C LEU A 81 -2.86 13.61 -3.16
N GLY A 82 -2.79 12.35 -2.72
CA GLY A 82 -3.95 11.60 -2.23
C GLY A 82 -4.66 12.29 -1.08
N PHE A 83 -3.91 12.77 -0.08
CA PHE A 83 -4.48 13.52 1.05
C PHE A 83 -5.15 14.83 0.62
N ILE A 84 -4.54 15.57 -0.32
CA ILE A 84 -5.12 16.82 -0.85
C ILE A 84 -6.44 16.53 -1.56
N ILE A 85 -6.48 15.53 -2.45
CA ILE A 85 -7.69 15.15 -3.19
C ILE A 85 -8.79 14.73 -2.21
N ASN A 86 -8.46 13.89 -1.23
CA ASN A 86 -9.42 13.44 -0.23
C ASN A 86 -9.97 14.61 0.61
N TYR A 87 -9.11 15.53 1.03
CA TYR A 87 -9.52 16.71 1.79
C TYR A 87 -10.48 17.60 0.99
N THR A 88 -10.16 17.91 -0.27
CA THR A 88 -11.01 18.74 -1.13
C THR A 88 -12.34 18.07 -1.45
N THR A 89 -12.36 16.75 -1.65
CA THR A 89 -13.58 16.00 -1.97
C THR A 89 -14.41 15.60 -0.74
N HIS A 90 -13.91 15.85 0.47
CA HIS A 90 -14.53 15.38 1.72
C HIS A 90 -15.95 15.91 1.92
N SER A 91 -16.20 17.19 1.67
CA SER A 91 -17.50 17.83 1.89
C SER A 91 -18.48 17.66 0.74
N ALA A 92 -17.99 17.31 -0.46
CA ALA A 92 -18.81 17.21 -1.67
C ALA A 92 -19.42 15.81 -1.88
N ILE A 93 -18.79 14.75 -1.37
CA ILE A 93 -19.15 13.35 -1.66
C ILE A 93 -19.87 12.69 -0.48
N CYS A 94 -20.96 11.98 -0.75
CA CYS A 94 -21.66 11.17 0.27
C CYS A 94 -20.80 9.98 0.75
N ASN A 95 -20.97 9.57 2.00
CA ASN A 95 -20.13 8.54 2.63
C ASN A 95 -20.17 7.16 1.93
N ILE A 96 -21.30 6.77 1.35
CA ILE A 96 -21.43 5.52 0.59
C ILE A 96 -20.49 5.51 -0.62
N PHE A 97 -20.40 6.63 -1.36
CA PHE A 97 -19.49 6.74 -2.50
C PHE A 97 -18.03 6.74 -2.05
N LYS A 98 -17.70 7.37 -0.91
CA LYS A 98 -16.34 7.31 -0.34
C LYS A 98 -15.91 5.87 -0.06
N LEU A 99 -16.80 5.06 0.51
CA LEU A 99 -16.53 3.64 0.77
C LEU A 99 -16.32 2.85 -0.54
N HIS A 100 -17.10 3.09 -1.59
CA HIS A 100 -16.87 2.45 -2.89
C HIS A 100 -15.54 2.83 -3.51
N ILE A 101 -15.17 4.12 -3.46
CA ILE A 101 -13.86 4.60 -3.92
C ILE A 101 -12.75 3.87 -3.16
N LEU A 102 -12.88 3.74 -1.84
CA LEU A 102 -11.89 3.07 -0.98
C LEU A 102 -11.70 1.59 -1.33
N VAL A 103 -12.79 0.85 -1.60
CA VAL A 103 -12.70 -0.52 -2.12
C VAL A 103 -11.97 -0.55 -3.46
N GLY A 104 -12.30 0.38 -4.37
CA GLY A 104 -11.63 0.49 -5.66
C GLY A 104 -10.12 0.68 -5.53
N PHE A 105 -9.67 1.62 -4.68
CA PHE A 105 -8.26 1.85 -4.40
C PHE A 105 -7.57 0.63 -3.79
N LEU A 106 -8.23 -0.07 -2.86
CA LEU A 106 -7.69 -1.29 -2.26
C LEU A 106 -7.46 -2.38 -3.30
N VAL A 107 -8.42 -2.60 -4.20
CA VAL A 107 -8.33 -3.61 -5.28
C VAL A 107 -7.22 -3.23 -6.26
N VAL A 108 -7.19 -1.99 -6.75
CA VAL A 108 -6.16 -1.52 -7.69
C VAL A 108 -4.77 -1.61 -7.06
N GLY A 109 -4.63 -1.22 -5.78
CA GLY A 109 -3.38 -1.33 -5.03
C GLY A 109 -2.88 -2.77 -4.91
N MET A 110 -3.77 -3.71 -4.57
CA MET A 110 -3.43 -5.14 -4.48
C MET A 110 -3.05 -5.73 -5.83
N LEU A 111 -3.78 -5.39 -6.89
CA LEU A 111 -3.43 -5.82 -8.26
C LEU A 111 -2.04 -5.31 -8.65
N GLY A 112 -1.75 -4.03 -8.40
CA GLY A 112 -0.42 -3.44 -8.61
C GLY A 112 0.67 -4.18 -7.83
N TYR A 113 0.42 -4.49 -6.56
CA TYR A 113 1.34 -5.26 -5.73
C TYR A 113 1.62 -6.65 -6.33
N TYR A 114 0.59 -7.40 -6.72
CA TYR A 114 0.76 -8.71 -7.34
C TYR A 114 1.49 -8.65 -8.68
N ILE A 115 1.25 -7.62 -9.50
CA ILE A 115 1.99 -7.40 -10.75
C ILE A 115 3.48 -7.19 -10.46
N VAL A 116 3.83 -6.36 -9.47
CA VAL A 116 5.22 -6.13 -9.08
C VAL A 116 5.87 -7.42 -8.60
N GLU A 117 5.20 -8.18 -7.73
CA GLU A 117 5.68 -9.45 -7.21
C GLU A 117 5.89 -10.50 -8.33
N LEU A 118 4.95 -10.60 -9.28
CA LEU A 118 5.09 -11.49 -10.44
C LEU A 118 6.22 -11.07 -11.36
N THR A 119 6.41 -9.77 -11.56
CA THR A 119 7.52 -9.21 -12.34
C THR A 119 8.87 -9.50 -11.68
N GLU A 120 8.93 -9.38 -10.34
CA GLU A 120 10.10 -9.73 -9.53
C GLU A 120 10.44 -11.22 -9.65
N LYS A 121 9.44 -12.10 -9.55
CA LYS A 121 9.59 -13.55 -9.71
C LYS A 121 10.01 -13.96 -11.12
N LYS A 122 9.54 -13.25 -12.15
CA LYS A 122 9.90 -13.47 -13.55
C LYS A 122 11.31 -12.94 -13.89
N ASN A 123 12.07 -12.45 -12.90
CA ASN A 123 13.43 -11.92 -13.05
C ASN A 123 13.56 -10.87 -14.17
N TRP A 124 12.52 -10.06 -14.38
CA TRP A 124 12.52 -9.02 -15.43
C TRP A 124 13.57 -7.93 -15.20
N LEU A 125 14.03 -7.78 -13.96
CA LEU A 125 15.07 -6.84 -13.60
C LEU A 125 16.44 -7.56 -13.62
N PRO A 126 17.43 -7.07 -14.39
CA PRO A 126 18.77 -7.65 -14.39
C PRO A 126 19.38 -7.50 -12.99
N LYS A 127 19.51 -8.62 -12.30
CA LYS A 127 20.13 -8.69 -10.98
C LYS A 127 21.66 -8.68 -11.11
N ASP A 128 22.33 -8.06 -10.16
CA ASP A 128 23.78 -8.15 -10.02
C ASP A 128 24.19 -9.55 -9.53
N ARG A 129 25.51 -9.82 -9.47
CA ARG A 129 26.06 -11.10 -8.97
C ARG A 129 25.69 -11.40 -7.51
N THR A 130 25.19 -10.41 -6.78
CA THR A 130 24.76 -10.47 -5.38
C THR A 130 23.23 -10.63 -5.23
N GLY A 131 22.47 -10.64 -6.32
CA GLY A 131 21.01 -10.82 -6.33
C GLY A 131 20.18 -9.54 -6.22
N ASN A 132 20.82 -8.36 -6.18
CA ASN A 132 20.15 -7.06 -6.12
C ASN A 132 19.78 -6.55 -7.51
N VAL A 133 18.66 -5.85 -7.64
CA VAL A 133 18.23 -5.20 -8.89
C VAL A 133 19.27 -4.15 -9.29
N LYS A 134 19.81 -4.19 -10.52
CA LYS A 134 20.68 -3.11 -10.99
C LYS A 134 19.86 -1.84 -11.24
N PRO A 135 20.32 -0.68 -10.76
CA PRO A 135 19.65 0.58 -11.07
C PRO A 135 19.78 0.89 -12.57
N ILE A 136 18.74 1.52 -13.14
CA ILE A 136 18.52 1.65 -14.60
C ILE A 136 19.61 2.49 -15.26
N ASP A 137 20.15 3.48 -14.54
CA ASP A 137 21.29 4.30 -14.91
C ASP A 137 22.54 3.45 -15.24
N ARG A 138 22.84 2.43 -14.43
CA ARG A 138 23.99 1.53 -14.64
C ARG A 138 23.76 0.51 -15.76
N ILE A 139 22.52 0.23 -16.12
CA ILE A 139 22.20 -0.59 -17.30
C ILE A 139 22.54 0.20 -18.56
N CYS A 140 22.19 1.49 -18.60
CA CYS A 140 22.39 2.35 -19.77
C CYS A 140 23.82 2.90 -19.87
N SER A 141 24.55 3.05 -18.75
CA SER A 141 25.90 3.61 -18.74
C SER A 141 26.99 2.65 -19.29
N LYS A 142 26.68 1.38 -19.58
CA LYS A 142 27.70 0.39 -19.97
C LYS A 142 28.15 0.49 -21.44
N ASN A 143 27.79 1.56 -22.14
CA ASN A 143 28.05 1.77 -23.56
C ASN A 143 28.95 2.99 -23.88
N ASN A 144 29.74 3.47 -22.92
CA ASN A 144 30.87 4.37 -23.16
C ASN A 144 32.14 3.83 -22.50
#